data_AF-A0A6G2VJQ2-F1
#
_entry.id   AF-A0A6G2VJQ2-F1
#
_cell.length_a   1.000
_cell.length_b   1.000
_cell.length_c   1.000
_cell.angle_alpha   90.00
_cell.angle_beta   90.00
_cell.angle_gamma   90.00
#
_symmetry.space_group_name_H-M   'P 1'
#
loop_
_entity.id
_entity.type
_entity.pdbx_description
1 polymer ?
#
loop_
_entity_poly.entity_id
_entity_poly.type
_entity_poly.pdbx_seq_one_letter_code
_entity_poly.pdbx_strand_id
1 'polypeptide(L)'
;MTVVRLLLGAAGTALAAVGAVRLLTGTRPGTVGDVLVWGGSLLVLHDGVLVPAVLAVGLLSAGGRLGGVWRAGLLTAGTVTLVASPVLLRPGRPANPSVLPLDYPLGLALVLSAVAAATCATAGWLRWRRRRTPRPSPVTRS
;
A
#
# COMPACT_ATOMS: atom_id res chain seq x y z
N MET A 1 24.18 -15.20 -11.66
CA MET A 1 23.12 -14.81 -10.70
C MET A 1 23.68 -14.35 -9.35
N THR A 2 24.65 -15.05 -8.75
CA THR A 2 25.23 -14.69 -7.44
C THR A 2 26.00 -13.37 -7.43
N VAL A 3 26.83 -13.12 -8.44
CA VAL A 3 27.62 -11.87 -8.56
C VAL A 3 26.71 -10.64 -8.68
N VAL A 4 25.68 -10.70 -9.53
CA VAL A 4 24.70 -9.61 -9.68
C VAL A 4 23.99 -9.33 -8.35
N ARG A 5 23.55 -10.37 -7.62
CA ARG A 5 22.95 -10.21 -6.29
C ARG A 5 23.90 -9.58 -5.28
N LEU A 6 25.17 -9.99 -5.29
CA LEU A 6 26.22 -9.44 -4.43
C LEU A 6 26.49 -7.97 -4.74
N LEU A 7 26.55 -7.61 -6.03
CA LEU A 7 26.76 -6.23 -6.47
C LEU A 7 25.56 -5.34 -6.10
N LEU A 8 24.33 -5.79 -6.32
CA LEU A 8 23.14 -5.06 -5.88
C LEU A 8 23.10 -4.92 -4.36
N GLY A 9 23.42 -5.99 -3.63
CA GLY A 9 23.50 -5.96 -2.17
C GLY A 9 24.53 -4.94 -1.68
N ALA A 10 25.75 -5.02 -2.21
CA ALA A 10 26.85 -4.12 -1.87
C ALA A 10 26.51 -2.66 -2.21
N ALA A 11 25.96 -2.40 -3.40
CA ALA A 11 25.53 -1.07 -3.82
C ALA A 11 24.43 -0.51 -2.89
N GLY A 12 23.42 -1.32 -2.56
CA GLY A 12 22.36 -0.94 -1.63
C GLY A 12 22.91 -0.60 -0.24
N THR A 13 23.80 -1.44 0.30
CA THR A 13 24.44 -1.18 1.60
C THR A 13 25.32 0.07 1.58
N ALA A 14 26.06 0.31 0.49
CA ALA A 14 26.89 1.49 0.35
C ALA A 14 26.03 2.77 0.33
N LEU A 15 24.92 2.76 -0.43
CA LEU A 15 23.98 3.87 -0.46
C LEU A 15 23.33 4.12 0.91
N ALA A 16 22.93 3.07 1.61
CA ALA A 16 22.38 3.18 2.96
C ALA A 16 23.39 3.78 3.95
N ALA A 17 24.65 3.34 3.89
CA ALA A 17 25.73 3.89 4.72
C ALA A 17 25.98 5.37 4.43
N VAL A 18 26.02 5.76 3.16
CA VAL A 18 26.15 7.17 2.76
C VAL A 18 24.97 8.00 3.30
N GLY A 19 23.74 7.50 3.17
CA GLY A 19 22.55 8.14 3.71
C GLY A 19 22.63 8.31 5.24
N ALA A 20 23.06 7.28 5.96
CA ALA A 20 23.22 7.31 7.41
C ALA A 20 24.28 8.31 7.86
N VAL A 21 25.44 8.34 7.19
CA VAL A 21 26.49 9.34 7.49
C VAL A 21 25.95 10.75 7.28
N ARG A 22 25.29 11.02 6.14
CA ARG A 22 24.74 12.35 5.85
C ARG A 22 23.65 12.76 6.85
N LEU A 23 22.84 11.81 7.29
CA LEU A 23 21.83 12.04 8.32
C LEU A 23 22.48 12.41 9.65
N LEU A 24 23.53 11.69 10.06
CA LEU A 24 24.21 11.90 11.35
C LEU A 24 25.09 13.15 11.38
N THR A 25 25.75 13.50 10.27
CA THR A 25 26.74 14.59 10.24
C THR A 25 26.20 15.89 9.66
N GLY A 26 25.08 15.86 8.94
CA GLY A 26 24.59 16.99 8.14
C GLY A 26 23.23 17.53 8.54
N THR A 27 22.62 17.05 9.63
CA THR A 27 21.26 17.46 10.02
C THR A 27 21.21 18.11 11.40
N ARG A 28 20.10 18.81 11.65
CA ARG A 28 19.86 19.52 12.91
C ARG A 28 19.57 18.51 14.03
N PRO A 29 19.85 18.89 15.30
CA PRO A 29 19.44 18.07 16.45
C PRO A 29 17.95 17.72 16.38
N GLY A 30 17.59 16.45 16.59
CA GLY A 30 16.22 15.94 16.52
C GLY A 30 15.82 15.30 15.19
N THR A 31 16.47 15.65 14.07
CA THR A 31 16.11 15.12 12.74
C THR A 31 16.30 13.60 12.63
N VAL A 32 17.31 13.04 13.30
CA VAL A 32 17.54 11.58 13.33
C VAL A 32 16.34 10.85 13.97
N GLY A 33 15.85 11.38 15.09
CA GLY A 33 14.70 10.82 15.80
C GLY A 33 13.43 10.89 14.94
N ASP A 34 13.19 12.02 14.29
CA ASP A 34 12.08 12.19 13.36
C ASP A 34 12.14 11.18 12.20
N VAL A 35 13.32 10.95 11.62
CA VAL A 35 13.51 9.96 10.54
C VAL A 35 13.29 8.54 11.04
N LEU A 36 13.72 8.21 12.26
CA LEU A 36 13.50 6.90 12.86
C LEU A 36 12.01 6.66 13.16
N VAL A 37 11.32 7.66 13.71
CA VAL A 37 9.87 7.58 13.95
C VAL A 37 9.13 7.47 12.61
N TRP A 38 9.51 8.25 11.61
CA TRP A 38 8.91 8.21 10.28
C TRP A 38 9.12 6.86 9.60
N GLY A 39 10.38 6.43 9.46
CA GLY A 39 10.74 5.17 8.81
C GLY A 39 10.24 3.95 9.58
N GLY A 40 10.34 3.98 10.91
CA GLY A 40 9.84 2.93 11.79
C GLY A 40 8.31 2.81 11.73
N SER A 41 7.59 3.93 11.75
CA SER A 41 6.13 3.92 11.57
C SER A 41 5.72 3.36 10.21
N LEU A 42 6.47 3.69 9.16
CA LEU A 42 6.24 3.15 7.82
C LEU A 42 6.41 1.62 7.79
N LEU A 43 7.47 1.12 8.44
CA LEU A 43 7.77 -0.32 8.51
C LEU A 43 6.70 -1.06 9.32
N VAL A 44 6.32 -0.54 10.48
CA VAL A 44 5.27 -1.11 11.34
C VAL A 44 3.92 -1.10 10.63
N LEU A 45 3.55 0.00 9.98
CA LEU A 45 2.29 0.09 9.23
C LEU A 45 2.29 -0.89 8.05
N HIS A 46 3.39 -0.98 7.32
CA HIS A 46 3.53 -1.88 6.17
C HIS A 46 3.43 -3.35 6.60
N ASP A 47 4.32 -3.78 7.49
CA ASP A 47 4.48 -5.19 7.84
C ASP A 47 3.43 -5.65 8.87
N GLY A 48 3.01 -4.77 9.77
CA GLY A 48 2.05 -5.07 10.83
C GLY A 48 0.59 -4.91 10.40
N VAL A 49 0.28 -4.08 9.40
CA VAL A 49 -1.12 -3.82 8.99
C VAL A 49 -1.35 -4.19 7.53
N LEU A 50 -0.50 -3.73 6.62
CA LEU A 50 -0.72 -3.84 5.18
C LEU A 50 -0.54 -5.29 4.70
N VAL A 51 0.56 -5.94 5.08
CA VAL A 51 0.85 -7.36 4.77
C VAL A 51 -0.23 -8.30 5.31
N PRO A 52 -0.60 -8.27 6.61
CA PRO A 52 -1.64 -9.16 7.14
C PRO A 52 -3.02 -8.85 6.58
N ALA A 53 -3.37 -7.60 6.30
CA ALA A 53 -4.63 -7.28 5.63
C ALA A 53 -4.69 -7.88 4.21
N VAL A 54 -3.59 -7.78 3.45
CA VAL A 54 -3.48 -8.39 2.11
C VAL A 54 -3.60 -9.91 2.19
N LEU A 55 -2.92 -10.54 3.16
CA LEU A 55 -2.97 -11.99 3.36
C LEU A 55 -4.36 -12.46 3.81
N ALA A 56 -4.99 -11.77 4.76
CA ALA A 56 -6.33 -12.07 5.25
C ALA A 56 -7.37 -11.97 4.12
N VAL A 57 -7.33 -10.90 3.32
CA VAL A 57 -8.21 -10.75 2.15
C VAL A 57 -7.90 -11.81 1.09
N GLY A 58 -6.62 -12.12 0.86
CA GLY A 58 -6.21 -13.20 -0.03
C GLY A 58 -6.75 -14.56 0.39
N LEU A 59 -6.76 -14.85 1.69
CA LEU A 59 -7.28 -16.08 2.29
C LEU A 59 -8.81 -16.13 2.24
N LEU A 60 -9.49 -15.03 2.56
CA LEU A 60 -10.95 -14.89 2.44
C LEU A 60 -11.41 -14.96 0.97
N SER A 61 -10.53 -14.64 0.03
CA SER A 61 -10.76 -14.72 -1.43
C SER A 61 -10.24 -16.01 -2.05
N ALA A 62 -9.55 -16.87 -1.29
CA ALA A 62 -8.97 -18.13 -1.74
C ALA A 62 -10.08 -19.16 -1.97
N GLY A 63 -10.81 -18.98 -3.06
CA GLY A 63 -11.90 -19.86 -3.47
C GLY A 63 -12.50 -19.53 -4.84
N GLY A 64 -12.09 -18.46 -5.53
CA GLY A 64 -12.60 -18.18 -6.87
C GLY A 64 -11.88 -17.11 -7.68
N ARG A 65 -12.17 -17.07 -8.99
CA ARG A 65 -11.70 -16.10 -10.01
C ARG A 65 -11.92 -14.61 -9.66
N LEU A 66 -12.51 -14.29 -8.51
CA LEU A 66 -12.68 -12.93 -7.98
C LEU A 66 -11.42 -12.40 -7.26
N GLY A 67 -10.42 -13.25 -6.99
CA GLY A 67 -9.18 -12.85 -6.31
C GLY A 67 -8.34 -11.78 -7.03
N GLY A 68 -8.54 -11.58 -8.34
CA GLY A 68 -7.87 -10.51 -9.10
C GLY A 68 -8.35 -9.11 -8.72
N VAL A 69 -9.66 -8.96 -8.45
CA VAL A 69 -10.26 -7.65 -8.08
C VAL A 69 -9.80 -7.24 -6.69
N TRP A 70 -9.77 -8.17 -5.75
CA TRP A 70 -9.27 -7.94 -4.40
C TRP A 70 -7.78 -7.60 -4.39
N ARG A 71 -6.96 -8.31 -5.18
CA ARG A 71 -5.55 -7.96 -5.38
C ARG A 71 -5.37 -6.54 -5.92
N ALA A 72 -6.14 -6.16 -6.94
CA ALA A 72 -6.07 -4.83 -7.52
C ALA A 72 -6.45 -3.75 -6.48
N GLY A 73 -7.57 -3.93 -5.76
CA GLY A 73 -8.01 -2.98 -4.73
C GLY A 73 -6.97 -2.79 -3.61
N LEU A 74 -6.35 -3.89 -3.16
CA LEU A 74 -5.29 -3.85 -2.14
C LEU A 74 -4.02 -3.16 -2.64
N LEU A 75 -3.60 -3.44 -3.88
CA LEU A 75 -2.44 -2.77 -4.48
C LEU A 75 -2.68 -1.26 -4.62
N THR A 76 -3.88 -0.86 -5.05
CA THR A 76 -4.25 0.55 -5.15
C THR A 76 -4.26 1.22 -3.78
N ALA A 77 -4.89 0.60 -2.78
CA ALA A 77 -4.93 1.14 -1.41
C ALA A 77 -3.52 1.27 -0.80
N GLY A 78 -2.66 0.26 -0.99
CA GLY A 78 -1.27 0.29 -0.54
C GLY A 78 -0.46 1.40 -1.21
N THR A 79 -0.58 1.54 -2.54
CA THR A 79 0.11 2.59 -3.31
C THR A 79 -0.33 3.99 -2.89
N VAL A 80 -1.65 4.22 -2.73
CA VAL A 80 -2.18 5.51 -2.24
C VAL A 80 -1.64 5.85 -0.86
N THR A 81 -1.60 4.86 0.04
CA THR A 81 -1.07 5.05 1.40
C THR A 81 0.42 5.41 1.39
N LEU A 82 1.23 4.75 0.56
CA LEU A 82 2.65 5.05 0.39
C LEU A 82 2.88 6.46 -0.13
N VAL A 83 2.09 6.90 -1.12
CA VAL A 83 2.19 8.26 -1.68
C VAL A 83 1.77 9.33 -0.67
N ALA A 84 0.75 9.05 0.15
CA ALA A 84 0.25 10.00 1.14
C ALA A 84 1.13 10.09 2.41
N SER A 85 1.84 9.02 2.75
CA SER A 85 2.66 8.90 3.97
C SER A 85 3.68 10.05 4.20
N PRO A 86 4.49 10.47 3.20
CA PRO A 86 5.45 11.57 3.42
C PRO A 86 4.78 12.90 3.77
N VAL A 87 3.52 13.11 3.37
CA VAL A 87 2.77 14.34 3.69
C VAL A 87 2.14 14.25 5.07
N LEU A 88 1.56 13.11 5.44
CA LEU A 88 0.95 12.93 6.77
C LEU A 88 1.98 12.89 7.90
N LEU A 89 3.12 12.28 7.65
CA LEU A 89 4.12 12.03 8.69
C LEU A 89 5.24 13.08 8.68
N ARG A 90 5.13 14.13 7.86
CA ARG A 90 6.10 15.23 7.87
C ARG A 90 6.06 15.92 9.24
N PRO A 91 7.14 15.91 10.03
CA PRO A 91 7.21 16.67 11.25
C PRO A 91 7.28 18.18 10.92
N GLY A 92 6.52 18.98 11.67
CA GLY A 92 6.61 20.44 11.63
C GLY A 92 5.47 21.13 10.87
N ARG A 93 5.33 22.44 11.12
CA ARG A 93 4.32 23.27 10.46
C ARG A 93 4.61 23.37 8.96
N PRO A 94 3.57 23.41 8.10
CA PRO A 94 3.76 23.65 6.68
C PRO A 94 4.54 24.96 6.48
N ALA A 95 5.54 24.92 5.61
CA ALA A 95 6.42 26.06 5.35
C ALA A 95 5.69 27.25 4.69
N ASN A 96 4.47 27.03 4.17
CA ASN A 96 3.63 28.07 3.59
C ASN A 96 2.41 28.36 4.49
N PRO A 97 2.27 29.58 5.02
CA PRO A 97 1.12 29.99 5.84
C PRO A 97 -0.18 30.16 5.04
N SER A 98 -0.13 30.12 3.71
CA SER A 98 -1.28 30.14 2.81
C SER A 98 -1.86 28.75 2.49
N VAL A 99 -1.21 27.67 2.94
CA VAL A 99 -1.75 26.32 2.79
C VAL A 99 -2.93 26.18 3.73
N LEU A 100 -4.12 25.99 3.14
CA LEU A 100 -5.34 25.67 3.88
C LEU A 100 -5.05 24.52 4.86
N PRO A 101 -5.56 24.54 6.10
CA PRO A 101 -5.50 23.38 6.99
C PRO A 101 -6.36 22.28 6.35
N LEU A 102 -5.73 21.51 5.47
CA LEU A 102 -6.36 20.39 4.80
C LEU A 102 -6.16 19.20 5.72
N ASP A 103 -7.26 18.60 6.14
CA ASP A 103 -7.24 17.38 6.94
C ASP A 103 -6.78 16.20 6.08
N TYR A 104 -5.48 16.11 5.82
CA TYR A 104 -4.85 15.02 5.07
C TYR A 104 -5.22 13.62 5.58
N PRO A 105 -5.38 13.38 6.90
CA PRO A 105 -5.89 12.11 7.40
C PRO A 105 -7.31 11.81 6.92
N LEU A 106 -8.19 12.83 6.91
CA LEU A 106 -9.56 12.70 6.42
C LEU A 106 -9.57 12.45 4.90
N GLY A 107 -8.76 13.19 4.14
CA GLY A 107 -8.61 13.00 2.70
C GLY A 107 -8.12 11.59 2.35
N LEU A 108 -7.10 11.09 3.07
CA LEU A 108 -6.62 9.72 2.90
C LEU A 108 -7.69 8.68 3.27
N ALA A 109 -8.40 8.87 4.38
CA ALA A 109 -9.49 7.98 4.79
C ALA A 109 -10.62 7.93 3.75
N LEU A 110 -10.97 9.07 3.15
CA LEU A 110 -11.96 9.15 2.08
C LEU A 110 -11.52 8.39 0.82
N VAL A 111 -10.26 8.57 0.40
CA VAL A 111 -9.73 7.85 -0.78
C VAL A 111 -9.67 6.35 -0.53
N LEU A 112 -9.20 5.91 0.64
CA LEU A 112 -9.18 4.49 1.00
C LEU A 112 -10.59 3.90 1.07
N SER A 113 -11.56 4.65 1.61
CA SER A 113 -12.97 4.26 1.64
C SER A 113 -13.55 4.11 0.22
N ALA A 114 -13.22 5.03 -0.69
CA ALA A 114 -13.63 4.95 -2.08
C ALA A 114 -13.04 3.73 -2.80
N VAL A 115 -11.76 3.44 -2.59
CA VAL A 115 -11.09 2.25 -3.16
C VAL A 115 -11.73 0.95 -2.62
N ALA A 116 -12.03 0.90 -1.32
CA ALA A 116 -12.72 -0.24 -0.71
C ALA A 116 -14.13 -0.42 -1.29
N ALA A 117 -14.91 0.66 -1.40
CA ALA A 117 -16.24 0.65 -1.97
C ALA A 117 -16.24 0.17 -3.44
N ALA A 118 -15.33 0.69 -4.26
CA ALA A 118 -15.18 0.28 -5.65
C ALA A 118 -14.81 -1.21 -5.78
N THR A 119 -13.92 -1.69 -4.93
CA THR A 119 -13.50 -3.10 -4.90
C THR A 119 -14.67 -4.02 -4.55
N CYS A 120 -15.41 -3.68 -3.48
CA CYS A 120 -16.59 -4.42 -3.04
C CYS A 120 -17.71 -4.43 -4.10
N ALA A 121 -18.00 -3.27 -4.69
CA ALA A 121 -19.02 -3.14 -5.74
C ALA A 121 -18.68 -4.00 -6.97
N THR A 122 -17.42 -3.94 -7.42
CA THR A 122 -16.95 -4.72 -8.57
C THR A 122 -16.99 -6.21 -8.29
N ALA A 123 -16.53 -6.64 -7.11
CA ALA A 123 -16.60 -8.04 -6.69
C ALA A 123 -18.05 -8.54 -6.58
N GLY A 124 -18.95 -7.74 -6.00
CA GLY A 124 -20.38 -8.03 -5.90
C GLY A 124 -21.06 -8.16 -7.26
N TRP A 125 -20.78 -7.23 -8.18
CA TRP A 125 -21.30 -7.23 -9.54
C TRP A 125 -20.85 -8.46 -10.34
N LEU A 126 -19.56 -8.81 -10.27
CA LEU A 126 -19.02 -10.00 -10.92
C LEU A 126 -19.62 -11.29 -10.34
N ARG A 127 -19.84 -11.34 -9.02
CA ARG A 127 -20.50 -12.48 -8.36
C ARG A 127 -21.95 -12.61 -8.81
N TRP A 128 -22.69 -11.51 -8.89
CA TRP A 128 -24.08 -11.49 -9.36
C TRP A 128 -24.21 -11.92 -10.81
N ARG A 129 -23.35 -11.42 -11.71
CA ARG A 129 -23.34 -11.84 -13.12
C ARG A 129 -23.10 -13.34 -13.30
N ARG A 130 -22.18 -13.93 -12.54
CA ARG A 130 -21.89 -15.37 -12.59
C ARG A 130 -23.05 -16.23 -12.11
N ARG A 131 -23.86 -15.75 -11.17
CA ARG A 131 -25.08 -16.47 -10.74
C ARG A 131 -26.17 -16.47 -11.81
N ARG A 132 -26.10 -15.57 -12.79
CA ARG A 132 -27.09 -15.42 -13.85
C ARG A 132 -26.77 -16.16 -15.15
N THR A 133 -25.59 -16.75 -15.32
CA THR A 133 -25.30 -17.62 -16.47
C THR A 133 -25.98 -18.98 -16.28
N PRO A 134 -27.04 -19.31 -17.05
CA PRO A 134 -27.70 -20.61 -16.96
C PRO A 134 -26.74 -21.71 -17.42
N ARG A 135 -26.78 -22.87 -16.75
CA ARG A 135 -26.06 -24.07 -17.22
C ARG A 135 -26.58 -24.42 -18.62
N PRO A 136 -25.72 -24.60 -19.64
CA PRO A 136 -26.13 -25.14 -20.92
C PRO A 136 -26.74 -26.52 -20.69
N SER A 137 -27.99 -26.72 -21.11
CA SER A 137 -28.66 -28.02 -21.08
C SER A 137 -27.79 -29.03 -21.85
N PRO A 138 -27.62 -30.27 -21.35
CA PRO A 138 -26.88 -31.29 -22.09
C PRO A 138 -27.62 -31.53 -23.40
N VAL A 139 -26.97 -31.25 -24.53
CA VAL A 139 -27.48 -31.63 -25.85
C VAL A 139 -27.38 -33.15 -25.92
N THR A 140 -28.47 -33.83 -25.58
CA THR A 140 -28.65 -35.25 -25.88
C THR A 140 -28.70 -35.40 -27.39
N ARG A 141 -27.58 -35.82 -27.99
CA ARG A 141 -27.55 -36.34 -29.37
C ARG A 141 -28.05 -37.79 -29.32
N SER A 142 -29.23 -38.02 -29.89
CA SER A 142 -29.73 -39.33 -30.34
C SER A 142 -29.25 -39.61 -31.75
#